data_AF-A0A934JXN8-F1
#
_entry.id   AF-A0A934JXN8-F1
#
_cell.length_a   1.000
_cell.length_b   1.000
_cell.length_c   1.000
_cell.angle_alpha   90.00
_cell.angle_beta   90.00
_cell.angle_gamma   90.00
#
_symmetry.space_group_name_H-M   'P 1'
#
loop_
_entity.id
_entity.type
_entity.pdbx_description
1 polymer ?
#
loop_
_entity_poly.entity_id
_entity_poly.type
_entity_poly.pdbx_seq_one_letter_code
_entity_poly.pdbx_strand_id
1 'polypeptide(L)'
;MSELNELGRPVFVIVNVDIRISTALRAAIDRHYRSDFDVETSSWRQSAAMLRVLRQQGRAVALIITDLWPDAEVGMELVTEARRSHPHARRALLVGPQDIRANDALQRAMTLGHVDGWLLQPWEPADQLLFPAIAQFVEEWYEEVVPSPPQAAAVQVVAKPHSARWDESRDLLVRNDIPHRLIAGESAEAKRLLEQVGHSRSRLPVAVLVNGHVLVDPTNMEVAEELGIKTRPDPGTYDVAVVGGGPGGLSAAMYAASEGLRTAIVEREAFGGQAGTTSRIRNYLGFPRGVSGVHLARYARQQTVLFGGDLIYGEAVELRSEDEQHELVLRDGVSLTARAVIIATGVTYRRLEVPTVERLVGAGVFYGTGLTEAPALAGESVVVVGGGNSAGQAVAHLARFARLVTLVVRRDSLEASMSDYLIQQLRELDNVQVLLQAQVVEAVGSARLEAVWLQRGSGERQEQEATALFVLIGTEPRTNWLASRGIVDENCYVPTGRDAIANARGSQLPREPLGFETSVPGVFAVGDVRAGSVKRVASAVGEGSVVVTAIHQYLRQHSSKAPSSRRTSQVAALP
;
A
#
# COMPACT_ATOMS: atom_id res chain seq x y z
N MET A 1 26.98 -1.28 10.66
CA MET A 1 28.17 -0.84 9.90
C MET A 1 28.68 -1.88 8.91
N SER A 2 28.61 -3.21 9.14
CA SER A 2 29.19 -4.16 8.15
C SER A 2 28.42 -4.22 6.82
N GLU A 3 27.09 -4.24 6.80
CA GLU A 3 26.31 -4.30 5.53
C GLU A 3 26.34 -2.97 4.73
N LEU A 4 26.44 -1.81 5.38
CA LEU A 4 26.66 -0.50 4.72
C LEU A 4 28.13 -0.30 4.29
N ASN A 5 29.10 -0.84 5.04
CA ASN A 5 30.51 -0.86 4.63
C ASN A 5 30.76 -1.85 3.48
N GLU A 6 29.92 -2.86 3.30
CA GLU A 6 30.02 -3.84 2.20
C GLU A 6 29.59 -3.25 0.84
N LEU A 7 28.77 -2.19 0.80
CA LEU A 7 28.30 -1.53 -0.43
C LEU A 7 29.25 -0.43 -0.96
N GLY A 8 30.22 0.01 -0.16
CA GLY A 8 30.98 1.22 -0.43
C GLY A 8 30.11 2.49 -0.44
N ARG A 9 30.70 3.64 -0.78
CA ARG A 9 29.90 4.87 -1.00
C ARG A 9 29.05 4.69 -2.27
N PRO A 10 27.71 4.86 -2.22
CA PRO A 10 26.89 4.75 -3.42
C PRO A 10 27.17 5.88 -4.42
N VAL A 11 26.77 5.70 -5.67
CA VAL A 11 27.07 6.62 -6.78
C VAL A 11 25.80 7.29 -7.30
N PHE A 12 25.87 8.59 -7.52
CA PHE A 12 24.99 9.31 -8.43
C PHE A 12 25.63 9.40 -9.82
N VAL A 13 24.87 9.03 -10.84
CA VAL A 13 25.32 9.03 -12.23
C VAL A 13 24.57 10.12 -12.99
N ILE A 14 25.28 11.10 -13.54
CA ILE A 14 24.70 12.14 -14.39
C ILE A 14 25.00 11.80 -15.86
N VAL A 15 23.96 11.64 -16.66
CA VAL A 15 24.03 11.42 -18.11
C VAL A 15 23.37 12.60 -18.80
N ASN A 16 24.10 13.43 -19.53
CA ASN A 16 23.51 14.59 -20.19
C ASN A 16 24.20 14.87 -21.52
N VAL A 17 23.47 15.45 -22.47
CA VAL A 17 24.03 15.96 -23.72
C VAL A 17 24.80 17.27 -23.48
N ASP A 18 24.33 18.16 -22.60
CA ASP A 18 25.01 19.42 -22.30
C ASP A 18 26.01 19.27 -21.15
N ILE A 19 27.29 19.32 -21.49
CA ILE A 19 28.40 19.24 -20.53
C ILE A 19 28.36 20.34 -19.46
N ARG A 20 27.84 21.53 -19.78
CA ARG A 20 27.74 22.64 -18.82
C ARG A 20 26.69 22.34 -17.76
N ILE A 21 25.55 21.78 -18.18
CA ILE A 21 24.49 21.32 -17.29
C ILE A 21 25.02 20.20 -16.38
N SER A 22 25.70 19.20 -16.95
CA SER A 22 26.35 18.13 -16.17
C SER A 22 27.35 18.68 -15.14
N THR A 23 28.18 19.65 -15.54
CA THR A 23 29.20 20.23 -14.66
C THR A 23 28.57 21.03 -13.52
N ALA A 24 27.57 21.87 -13.83
CA ALA A 24 26.87 22.66 -12.82
C ALA A 24 26.07 21.76 -11.86
N LEU A 25 25.37 20.75 -12.38
CA LEU A 25 24.60 19.80 -11.58
C LEU A 25 25.51 18.97 -10.67
N ARG A 26 26.63 18.45 -11.21
CA ARG A 26 27.65 17.76 -10.41
C ARG A 26 28.15 18.64 -9.26
N ALA A 27 28.53 19.88 -9.56
CA ALA A 27 29.04 20.79 -8.54
C ALA A 27 27.99 21.09 -7.45
N ALA A 28 26.72 21.23 -7.82
CA ALA A 28 25.63 21.41 -6.87
C ALA A 28 25.44 20.18 -5.98
N ILE A 29 25.41 18.97 -6.56
CA ILE A 29 25.23 17.71 -5.83
C ILE A 29 26.44 17.41 -4.93
N ASP A 30 27.67 17.55 -5.43
CA ASP A 30 28.90 17.34 -4.65
C ASP A 30 28.94 18.28 -3.44
N ARG A 31 28.44 19.51 -3.55
CA ARG A 31 28.38 20.45 -2.42
C ARG A 31 27.56 19.91 -1.24
N HIS A 32 26.51 19.13 -1.52
CA HIS A 32 25.56 18.68 -0.49
C HIS A 32 25.77 17.21 -0.09
N TYR A 33 26.11 16.33 -1.04
CA TYR A 33 26.08 14.87 -0.84
C TYR A 33 27.46 14.21 -0.78
N ARG A 34 28.57 14.94 -0.89
CA ARG A 34 29.93 14.35 -0.95
C ARG A 34 30.39 13.61 0.31
N SER A 35 29.67 13.66 1.42
CA SER A 35 29.95 12.81 2.59
C SER A 35 29.53 11.37 2.33
N ASP A 36 28.40 11.20 1.65
CA ASP A 36 27.64 9.96 1.61
C ASP A 36 27.61 9.33 0.21
N PHE A 37 27.73 10.14 -0.85
CA PHE A 37 27.65 9.71 -2.24
C PHE A 37 28.82 10.23 -3.08
N ASP A 38 29.24 9.44 -4.06
CA ASP A 38 30.11 9.93 -5.14
C ASP A 38 29.27 10.35 -6.35
N VAL A 39 29.77 11.26 -7.15
CA VAL A 39 29.10 11.74 -8.37
C VAL A 39 29.96 11.47 -9.59
N GLU A 40 29.43 10.65 -10.50
CA GLU A 40 30.04 10.33 -11.79
C GLU A 40 29.24 10.97 -12.93
N THR A 41 29.94 11.41 -13.96
CA THR A 41 29.32 12.01 -15.16
C THR A 41 29.70 11.20 -16.39
N SER A 42 28.74 10.89 -17.26
CA SER A 42 28.98 10.16 -18.50
C SER A 42 28.25 10.79 -19.68
N SER A 43 28.79 10.57 -20.88
CA SER A 43 28.03 10.73 -22.11
C SER A 43 27.01 9.58 -22.25
N TRP A 44 25.99 9.81 -23.08
CA TRP A 44 24.98 8.79 -23.43
C TRP A 44 25.60 7.47 -23.91
N ARG A 45 26.55 7.54 -24.85
CA ARG A 45 27.21 6.36 -25.45
C ARG A 45 28.07 5.55 -24.48
N GLN A 46 28.54 6.15 -23.41
CA GLN A 46 29.41 5.49 -22.43
C GLN A 46 28.66 5.06 -21.17
N SER A 47 27.40 5.49 -21.02
CA SER A 47 26.62 5.32 -19.78
C SER A 47 26.40 3.85 -19.42
N ALA A 48 25.98 3.01 -20.37
CA ALA A 48 25.82 1.58 -20.15
C ALA A 48 27.14 0.88 -19.76
N ALA A 49 28.25 1.24 -20.43
CA ALA A 49 29.56 0.71 -20.08
C ALA A 49 29.98 1.12 -18.66
N MET A 50 29.73 2.37 -18.27
CA MET A 50 30.02 2.86 -16.92
C MET A 50 29.21 2.11 -15.86
N LEU A 51 27.92 1.85 -16.09
CA LEU A 51 27.10 1.08 -15.15
C LEU A 51 27.62 -0.36 -14.96
N ARG A 52 28.12 -1.00 -16.02
CA ARG A 52 28.77 -2.32 -15.92
C ARG A 52 30.05 -2.26 -15.08
N VAL A 53 30.87 -1.22 -15.28
CA VAL A 53 32.10 -1.03 -14.50
C VAL A 53 31.79 -0.82 -13.02
N LEU A 54 30.82 0.03 -12.69
CA LEU A 54 30.41 0.25 -11.29
C LEU A 54 29.92 -1.05 -10.64
N ARG A 55 29.15 -1.87 -11.36
CA ARG A 55 28.74 -3.20 -10.88
C ARG A 55 29.93 -4.13 -10.64
N GLN A 56 30.89 -4.18 -11.57
CA GLN A 56 32.09 -5.02 -11.42
C GLN A 56 32.95 -4.60 -10.22
N GLN A 57 32.93 -3.31 -9.87
CA GLN A 57 33.60 -2.77 -8.70
C GLN A 57 32.81 -2.97 -7.39
N GLY A 58 31.61 -3.57 -7.44
CA GLY A 58 30.74 -3.71 -6.28
C GLY A 58 30.12 -2.41 -5.79
N ARG A 59 30.12 -1.35 -6.62
CA ARG A 59 29.59 -0.04 -6.26
C ARG A 59 28.11 0.08 -6.58
N ALA A 60 27.30 0.35 -5.58
CA ALA A 60 25.87 0.57 -5.78
C ALA A 60 25.59 1.94 -6.43
N VAL A 61 24.65 1.97 -7.38
CA VAL A 61 24.14 3.22 -7.96
C VAL A 61 22.82 3.60 -7.29
N ALA A 62 22.77 4.80 -6.73
CA ALA A 62 21.60 5.31 -6.02
C ALA A 62 20.62 6.04 -6.95
N LEU A 63 21.16 6.95 -7.77
CA LEU A 63 20.36 7.79 -8.66
C LEU A 63 21.08 8.02 -9.98
N ILE A 64 20.38 7.80 -11.08
CA ILE A 64 20.77 8.15 -12.44
C ILE A 64 19.97 9.40 -12.82
N ILE A 65 20.64 10.52 -13.04
CA ILE A 65 20.00 11.76 -13.50
C ILE A 65 20.31 11.93 -14.98
N THR A 66 19.28 12.07 -15.80
CA THR A 66 19.43 12.10 -17.25
C THR A 66 18.58 13.16 -17.93
N ASP A 67 19.02 13.78 -19.03
CA ASP A 67 18.16 14.63 -19.87
C ASP A 67 17.24 13.80 -20.79
N LEU A 68 16.38 14.48 -21.57
CA LEU A 68 15.59 13.82 -22.63
C LEU A 68 16.52 13.16 -23.65
N TRP A 69 16.26 11.88 -23.93
CA TRP A 69 17.16 11.04 -24.69
C TRP A 69 17.28 11.54 -26.14
N PRO A 70 18.49 11.63 -26.71
CA PRO A 70 18.69 12.12 -28.07
C PRO A 70 18.05 11.18 -29.12
N ASP A 71 18.02 9.89 -28.83
CA ASP A 71 17.29 8.86 -29.58
C ASP A 71 16.79 7.75 -28.64
N ALA A 72 15.78 7.00 -29.08
CA ALA A 72 15.13 5.98 -28.26
C ALA A 72 16.00 4.74 -28.01
N GLU A 73 16.89 4.39 -28.94
CA GLU A 73 17.71 3.18 -28.84
C GLU A 73 18.77 3.33 -27.75
N VAL A 74 19.49 4.46 -27.75
CA VAL A 74 20.53 4.77 -26.76
C VAL A 74 19.93 4.96 -25.36
N GLY A 75 18.75 5.59 -25.29
CA GLY A 75 18.02 5.72 -24.03
C GLY A 75 17.56 4.38 -23.46
N MET A 76 17.07 3.48 -24.31
CA MET A 76 16.67 2.12 -23.91
C MET A 76 17.88 1.26 -23.51
N GLU A 77 19.04 1.45 -24.11
CA GLU A 77 20.27 0.77 -23.70
C GLU A 77 20.65 1.14 -22.26
N LEU A 78 20.64 2.45 -21.93
CA LEU A 78 20.89 2.93 -20.56
C LEU A 78 19.89 2.32 -19.56
N VAL A 79 18.59 2.36 -19.88
CA VAL A 79 17.55 1.84 -18.98
C VAL A 79 17.67 0.33 -18.79
N THR A 80 17.92 -0.41 -19.88
CA THR A 80 18.09 -1.87 -19.84
C THR A 80 19.30 -2.25 -19.00
N GLU A 81 20.43 -1.56 -19.20
CA GLU A 81 21.63 -1.81 -18.42
C GLU A 81 21.48 -1.40 -16.96
N ALA A 82 20.85 -0.26 -16.68
CA ALA A 82 20.53 0.15 -15.31
C ALA A 82 19.69 -0.91 -14.60
N ARG A 83 18.63 -1.42 -15.23
CA ARG A 83 17.81 -2.51 -14.66
C ARG A 83 18.58 -3.80 -14.44
N ARG A 84 19.48 -4.14 -15.36
CA ARG A 84 20.27 -5.38 -15.29
C ARG A 84 21.35 -5.31 -14.21
N SER A 85 22.01 -4.16 -14.08
CA SER A 85 23.22 -4.02 -13.28
C SER A 85 23.00 -3.35 -11.93
N HIS A 86 22.02 -2.45 -11.85
CA HIS A 86 21.65 -1.71 -10.64
C HIS A 86 20.12 -1.63 -10.55
N PRO A 87 19.41 -2.76 -10.32
CA PRO A 87 17.95 -2.84 -10.42
C PRO A 87 17.21 -1.85 -9.52
N HIS A 88 17.82 -1.48 -8.38
CA HIS A 88 17.25 -0.55 -7.41
C HIS A 88 17.58 0.92 -7.70
N ALA A 89 18.51 1.22 -8.61
CA ALA A 89 18.90 2.59 -8.92
C ALA A 89 17.68 3.39 -9.39
N ARG A 90 17.43 4.53 -8.74
CA ARG A 90 16.40 5.47 -9.18
C ARG A 90 16.87 6.20 -10.42
N ARG A 91 15.92 6.62 -11.25
CA ARG A 91 16.18 7.29 -12.53
C ARG A 91 15.35 8.57 -12.59
N ALA A 92 16.00 9.71 -12.60
CA ALA A 92 15.37 11.01 -12.68
C ALA A 92 15.63 11.67 -14.03
N LEU A 93 14.57 12.16 -14.68
CA LEU A 93 14.70 12.97 -15.88
C LEU A 93 14.91 14.45 -15.51
N LEU A 94 15.93 15.11 -16.02
CA LEU A 94 16.13 16.55 -15.89
C LEU A 94 15.34 17.27 -16.99
N VAL A 95 14.31 18.03 -16.61
CA VAL A 95 13.35 18.66 -17.53
C VAL A 95 13.25 20.16 -17.34
N GLY A 96 13.18 20.90 -18.45
CA GLY A 96 12.87 22.32 -18.46
C GLY A 96 11.36 22.62 -18.62
N PRO A 97 10.93 23.87 -18.45
CA PRO A 97 9.52 24.26 -18.53
C PRO A 97 8.87 23.95 -19.89
N GLN A 98 9.65 24.00 -20.96
CA GLN A 98 9.24 23.63 -22.31
C GLN A 98 9.00 22.12 -22.49
N ASP A 99 9.71 21.29 -21.75
CA ASP A 99 9.66 19.82 -21.87
C ASP A 99 8.41 19.25 -21.18
N ILE A 100 7.94 19.91 -20.11
CA ILE A 100 6.74 19.53 -19.34
C ILE A 100 5.47 19.77 -20.16
N ARG A 101 5.44 20.81 -20.98
CA ARG A 101 4.26 21.22 -21.75
C ARG A 101 3.95 20.32 -22.95
N ALA A 102 4.85 19.41 -23.34
CA ALA A 102 4.84 18.81 -24.67
C ALA A 102 4.86 17.26 -24.74
N ASN A 103 4.86 16.49 -23.64
CA ASN A 103 5.55 15.18 -23.75
C ASN A 103 4.78 13.89 -23.38
N ASP A 104 4.30 13.19 -24.42
CA ASP A 104 3.87 11.77 -24.38
C ASP A 104 5.02 10.80 -24.05
N ALA A 105 6.28 11.14 -24.37
CA ALA A 105 7.45 10.30 -24.08
C ALA A 105 7.84 10.35 -22.60
N LEU A 106 7.67 11.49 -21.93
CA LEU A 106 7.85 11.59 -20.47
C LEU A 106 6.81 10.73 -19.74
N GLN A 107 5.54 10.84 -20.13
CA GLN A 107 4.47 9.99 -19.58
C GLN A 107 4.74 8.50 -19.84
N ARG A 108 5.15 8.13 -21.06
CA ARG A 108 5.54 6.75 -21.38
C ARG A 108 6.71 6.29 -20.53
N ALA A 109 7.82 7.03 -20.47
CA ALA A 109 9.00 6.63 -19.70
C ALA A 109 8.68 6.43 -18.20
N MET A 110 7.86 7.28 -17.59
CA MET A 110 7.40 7.09 -16.20
C MET A 110 6.47 5.88 -16.02
N THR A 111 5.61 5.64 -17.00
CA THR A 111 4.64 4.53 -16.94
C THR A 111 5.32 3.18 -17.14
N LEU A 112 6.26 3.11 -18.08
CA LEU A 112 7.09 1.93 -18.37
C LEU A 112 8.14 1.68 -17.27
N GLY A 113 8.27 2.56 -16.27
CA GLY A 113 9.29 2.50 -15.22
C GLY A 113 10.72 2.70 -15.73
N HIS A 114 10.87 3.36 -16.89
CA HIS A 114 12.17 3.75 -17.44
C HIS A 114 12.78 4.91 -16.67
N VAL A 115 11.93 5.79 -16.14
CA VAL A 115 12.28 6.82 -15.19
C VAL A 115 11.31 6.77 -14.01
N ASP A 116 11.79 7.09 -12.83
CA ASP A 116 11.05 7.05 -11.57
C ASP A 116 10.48 8.44 -11.21
N GLY A 117 10.97 9.50 -11.86
CA GLY A 117 10.44 10.86 -11.76
C GLY A 117 11.27 11.87 -12.55
N TRP A 118 11.12 13.17 -12.23
CA TRP A 118 11.87 14.24 -12.88
C TRP A 118 12.39 15.30 -11.89
N LEU A 119 13.42 16.03 -12.32
CA LEU A 119 14.01 17.20 -11.67
C LEU A 119 13.81 18.41 -12.58
N LEU A 120 13.50 19.57 -12.00
CA LEU A 120 13.24 20.78 -12.77
C LEU A 120 14.54 21.59 -12.98
N GLN A 121 14.76 22.02 -14.21
CA GLN A 121 15.70 23.10 -14.53
C GLN A 121 14.94 24.39 -14.91
N PRO A 122 15.43 25.59 -14.53
CA PRO A 122 16.57 25.81 -13.65
C PRO A 122 16.25 25.39 -12.21
N TRP A 123 17.28 24.92 -11.49
CA TRP A 123 17.15 24.36 -10.13
C TRP A 123 17.66 25.28 -9.03
N GLU A 124 17.94 26.56 -9.34
CA GLU A 124 18.42 27.53 -8.34
C GLU A 124 17.25 28.27 -7.65
N PRO A 125 17.27 28.41 -6.32
CA PRO A 125 18.30 27.93 -5.38
C PRO A 125 18.24 26.41 -5.14
N ALA A 126 19.39 25.73 -5.30
CA ALA A 126 19.47 24.26 -5.24
C ALA A 126 18.94 23.65 -3.92
N ASP A 127 19.13 24.34 -2.80
CA ASP A 127 18.65 23.87 -1.48
C ASP A 127 17.13 23.78 -1.39
N GLN A 128 16.39 24.54 -2.20
CA GLN A 128 14.92 24.54 -2.18
C GLN A 128 14.32 23.70 -3.32
N LEU A 129 14.96 23.72 -4.50
CA LEU A 129 14.38 23.13 -5.70
C LEU A 129 15.01 21.78 -6.08
N LEU A 130 16.31 21.60 -5.86
CA LEU A 130 17.04 20.41 -6.27
C LEU A 130 17.11 19.36 -5.16
N PHE A 131 17.62 19.75 -4.00
CA PHE A 131 17.95 18.79 -2.94
C PHE A 131 16.74 18.12 -2.31
N PRO A 132 15.59 18.80 -2.06
CA PRO A 132 14.37 18.13 -1.62
C PRO A 132 13.85 17.13 -2.65
N ALA A 133 14.07 17.40 -3.95
CA ALA A 133 13.66 16.49 -5.01
C ALA A 133 14.55 15.24 -5.08
N ILE A 134 15.87 15.43 -4.98
CA ILE A 134 16.87 14.34 -4.87
C ILE A 134 16.65 13.51 -3.61
N ALA A 135 16.39 14.14 -2.47
CA ALA A 135 16.21 13.46 -1.18
C ALA A 135 15.10 12.40 -1.24
N GLN A 136 13.98 12.68 -1.92
CA GLN A 136 12.92 11.67 -2.10
C GLN A 136 13.38 10.47 -2.96
N PHE A 137 14.22 10.67 -3.98
CA PHE A 137 14.78 9.54 -4.73
C PHE A 137 15.74 8.72 -3.86
N VAL A 138 16.53 9.40 -3.04
CA VAL A 138 17.48 8.75 -2.11
C VAL A 138 16.74 7.97 -1.04
N GLU A 139 15.68 8.54 -0.47
CA GLU A 139 14.78 7.86 0.49
C GLU A 139 14.18 6.61 -0.15
N GLU A 140 13.55 6.74 -1.32
CA GLU A 140 13.00 5.60 -2.06
C GLU A 140 14.08 4.53 -2.36
N TRP A 141 15.31 4.94 -2.72
CA TRP A 141 16.41 4.01 -2.97
C TRP A 141 16.83 3.26 -1.70
N TYR A 142 16.98 3.96 -0.58
CA TYR A 142 17.34 3.35 0.69
C TYR A 142 16.28 2.36 1.17
N GLU A 143 14.99 2.67 1.00
CA GLU A 143 13.90 1.76 1.36
C GLU A 143 13.97 0.42 0.61
N GLU A 144 14.42 0.42 -0.65
CA GLU A 144 14.55 -0.81 -1.45
C GLU A 144 15.87 -1.55 -1.23
N VAL A 145 16.99 -0.83 -1.05
CA VAL A 145 18.34 -1.41 -0.97
C VAL A 145 18.75 -1.76 0.45
N VAL A 146 18.27 -1.00 1.44
CA VAL A 146 18.61 -1.17 2.85
C VAL A 146 17.30 -1.31 3.64
N PRO A 147 16.70 -2.52 3.66
CA PRO A 147 15.54 -2.79 4.52
C PRO A 147 16.00 -2.66 5.99
N SER A 148 15.82 -1.46 6.54
CA SER A 148 16.24 -1.02 7.87
C SER A 148 17.76 -1.02 8.11
N PRO A 149 18.41 0.17 8.18
CA PRO A 149 19.84 0.23 8.45
C PRO A 149 20.18 -0.47 9.78
N PRO A 150 21.27 -1.27 9.86
CA PRO A 150 21.57 -2.17 10.99
C PRO A 150 21.66 -1.50 12.38
N GLN A 151 21.76 -0.17 12.44
CA GLN A 151 21.96 0.60 13.66
C GLN A 151 20.68 1.27 14.19
N ALA A 152 19.56 1.19 13.46
CA ALA A 152 18.31 1.87 13.81
C ALA A 152 17.09 0.92 13.89
N ALA A 153 17.32 -0.40 13.90
CA ALA A 153 16.23 -1.36 14.01
C ALA A 153 15.60 -1.29 15.42
N ALA A 154 14.32 -0.94 15.47
CA ALA A 154 13.51 -1.01 16.69
C ALA A 154 13.26 -2.47 17.11
N VAL A 155 13.24 -3.40 16.14
CA VAL A 155 13.04 -4.84 16.36
C VAL A 155 14.00 -5.68 15.50
N GLN A 156 14.71 -6.62 16.11
CA GLN A 156 15.48 -7.65 15.40
C GLN A 156 14.80 -9.00 15.58
N VAL A 157 14.39 -9.64 14.49
CA VAL A 157 13.68 -10.93 14.53
C VAL A 157 14.57 -12.03 13.96
N VAL A 158 14.95 -12.97 14.81
CA VAL A 158 15.59 -14.22 14.39
C VAL A 158 14.51 -15.24 14.08
N ALA A 159 14.42 -15.68 12.82
CA ALA A 159 13.37 -16.60 12.37
C ALA A 159 13.88 -17.57 11.32
N LYS A 160 13.15 -18.68 11.10
CA LYS A 160 13.45 -19.62 10.03
C LYS A 160 13.05 -19.01 8.69
N PRO A 161 13.97 -18.80 7.73
CA PRO A 161 13.62 -18.26 6.41
C PRO A 161 12.54 -19.10 5.72
N HIS A 162 11.67 -18.44 4.96
CA HIS A 162 10.57 -19.07 4.20
C HIS A 162 9.58 -19.88 5.06
N SER A 163 9.47 -19.57 6.35
CA SER A 163 8.41 -20.11 7.22
C SER A 163 7.23 -19.13 7.31
N ALA A 164 6.04 -19.63 7.64
CA ALA A 164 4.87 -18.77 7.86
C ALA A 164 5.15 -17.67 8.89
N ARG A 165 5.87 -17.98 9.98
CA ARG A 165 6.25 -17.03 11.02
C ARG A 165 7.26 -15.98 10.57
N TRP A 166 8.12 -16.31 9.60
CA TRP A 166 9.01 -15.34 8.97
C TRP A 166 8.23 -14.32 8.17
N ASP A 167 7.33 -14.80 7.30
CA ASP A 167 6.51 -13.92 6.46
C ASP A 167 5.55 -13.07 7.30
N GLU A 168 4.95 -13.64 8.35
CA GLU A 168 4.11 -12.92 9.31
C GLU A 168 4.87 -11.81 10.04
N SER A 169 6.08 -12.12 10.55
CA SER A 169 6.92 -11.13 11.24
C SER A 169 7.33 -9.99 10.30
N ARG A 170 7.69 -10.32 9.05
CA ARG A 170 8.00 -9.33 8.02
C ARG A 170 6.80 -8.45 7.71
N ASP A 171 5.64 -9.06 7.44
CA ASP A 171 4.43 -8.35 7.05
C ASP A 171 4.00 -7.36 8.14
N LEU A 172 4.00 -7.81 9.40
CA LEU A 172 3.67 -6.96 10.56
C LEU A 172 4.57 -5.71 10.61
N LEU A 173 5.88 -5.91 10.57
CA LEU A 173 6.86 -4.83 10.78
C LEU A 173 6.92 -3.88 9.58
N VAL A 174 6.87 -4.40 8.36
CA VAL A 174 6.84 -3.59 7.12
C VAL A 174 5.56 -2.76 7.05
N ARG A 175 4.39 -3.38 7.23
CA ARG A 175 3.11 -2.68 7.04
C ARG A 175 2.80 -1.66 8.13
N ASN A 176 3.34 -1.85 9.33
CA ASN A 176 3.23 -0.86 10.42
C ASN A 176 4.36 0.16 10.42
N ASP A 177 5.29 0.05 9.47
CA ASP A 177 6.42 0.95 9.32
C ASP A 177 7.31 1.00 10.57
N ILE A 178 7.60 -0.18 11.10
CA ILE A 178 8.46 -0.37 12.25
C ILE A 178 9.87 -0.66 11.71
N PRO A 179 10.90 0.15 12.06
CA PRO A 179 12.27 -0.14 11.70
C PRO A 179 12.68 -1.52 12.23
N HIS A 180 13.09 -2.45 11.37
CA HIS A 180 13.28 -3.84 11.77
C HIS A 180 14.32 -4.60 10.96
N ARG A 181 14.95 -5.62 11.57
CA ARG A 181 15.86 -6.52 10.88
C ARG A 181 15.39 -7.97 10.99
N LEU A 182 15.34 -8.68 9.87
CA LEU A 182 15.05 -10.12 9.83
C LEU A 182 16.35 -10.90 9.64
N ILE A 183 16.64 -11.80 10.59
CA ILE A 183 17.90 -12.54 10.66
C ILE A 183 17.58 -14.02 10.51
N ALA A 184 18.20 -14.67 9.52
CA ALA A 184 18.05 -16.10 9.28
C ALA A 184 18.58 -16.90 10.47
N GLY A 185 17.74 -17.75 11.08
CA GLY A 185 18.05 -18.45 12.34
C GLY A 185 19.30 -19.34 12.32
N GLU A 186 19.73 -19.80 11.15
CA GLU A 186 20.93 -20.66 11.01
C GLU A 186 22.23 -19.85 10.84
N SER A 187 22.13 -18.53 10.65
CA SER A 187 23.27 -17.65 10.40
C SER A 187 24.18 -17.53 11.64
N ALA A 188 25.47 -17.24 11.40
CA ALA A 188 26.43 -16.97 12.48
C ALA A 188 26.01 -15.74 13.30
N GLU A 189 25.35 -14.78 12.66
CA GLU A 189 24.78 -13.61 13.32
C GLU A 189 23.64 -13.99 14.27
N ALA A 190 22.67 -14.80 13.83
CA ALA A 190 21.59 -15.28 14.68
C ALA A 190 22.13 -15.99 15.92
N LYS A 191 23.13 -16.87 15.76
CA LYS A 191 23.74 -17.59 16.89
C LYS A 191 24.36 -16.62 17.90
N ARG A 192 25.14 -15.63 17.44
CA ARG A 192 25.74 -14.60 18.31
C ARG A 192 24.68 -13.78 19.03
N LEU A 193 23.65 -13.31 18.31
CA LEU A 193 22.58 -12.52 18.90
C LEU A 193 21.83 -13.33 19.97
N LEU A 194 21.44 -14.57 19.65
CA LEU A 194 20.74 -15.45 20.59
C LEU A 194 21.59 -15.81 21.82
N GLU A 195 22.91 -16.02 21.66
CA GLU A 195 23.84 -16.22 22.78
C GLU A 195 23.93 -14.97 23.67
N GLN A 196 24.05 -13.78 23.08
CA GLN A 196 24.12 -12.52 23.80
C GLN A 196 22.88 -12.26 24.65
N VAL A 197 21.70 -12.63 24.15
CA VAL A 197 20.44 -12.45 24.87
C VAL A 197 20.03 -13.66 25.71
N GLY A 198 20.83 -14.73 25.77
CA GLY A 198 20.54 -15.92 26.58
C GLY A 198 19.46 -16.87 26.03
N HIS A 199 19.15 -16.79 24.74
CA HIS A 199 18.09 -17.55 24.05
C HIS A 199 18.61 -18.53 22.97
N SER A 200 19.84 -19.04 23.09
CA SER A 200 20.48 -19.93 22.12
C SER A 200 19.73 -21.23 21.79
N ARG A 201 18.81 -21.66 22.68
CA ARG A 201 18.00 -22.88 22.53
C ARG A 201 16.50 -22.61 22.46
N SER A 202 16.09 -21.36 22.35
CA SER A 202 14.68 -20.99 22.29
C SER A 202 14.06 -21.35 20.94
N ARG A 203 12.74 -21.54 20.95
CA ARG A 203 11.96 -21.72 19.72
C ARG A 203 11.96 -20.41 18.92
N LEU A 204 12.08 -20.51 17.60
CA LEU A 204 11.97 -19.38 16.69
C LEU A 204 10.49 -19.13 16.29
N PRO A 205 10.09 -17.87 15.99
CA PRO A 205 10.92 -16.67 15.96
C PRO A 205 11.29 -16.13 17.35
N VAL A 206 12.44 -15.46 17.47
CA VAL A 206 12.81 -14.68 18.66
C VAL A 206 12.94 -13.22 18.24
N ALA A 207 12.18 -12.33 18.88
CA ALA A 207 12.24 -10.89 18.64
C ALA A 207 13.02 -10.20 19.77
N VAL A 208 14.05 -9.43 19.40
CA VAL A 208 14.86 -8.61 20.31
C VAL A 208 14.54 -7.16 20.01
N LEU A 209 13.99 -6.45 20.99
CA LEU A 209 13.55 -5.06 20.82
C LEU A 209 14.63 -4.08 21.28
N VAL A 210 14.54 -2.85 20.80
CA VAL A 210 15.50 -1.77 21.12
C VAL A 210 15.56 -1.42 22.61
N ASN A 211 14.51 -1.71 23.37
CA ASN A 211 14.47 -1.56 24.83
C ASN A 211 15.17 -2.71 25.57
N GLY A 212 15.71 -3.70 24.86
CA GLY A 212 16.40 -4.86 25.42
C GLY A 212 15.49 -6.03 25.80
N HIS A 213 14.17 -5.90 25.65
CA HIS A 213 13.25 -7.01 25.89
C HIS A 213 13.32 -8.04 24.78
N VAL A 214 13.14 -9.30 25.16
CA VAL A 214 13.27 -10.45 24.26
C VAL A 214 12.00 -11.28 24.35
N LEU A 215 11.36 -11.46 23.20
CA LEU A 215 10.13 -12.23 23.07
C LEU A 215 10.39 -13.51 22.29
N VAL A 216 9.91 -14.64 22.81
CA VAL A 216 10.07 -15.97 22.21
C VAL A 216 8.73 -16.42 21.63
N ASP A 217 8.72 -16.66 20.32
CA ASP A 217 7.55 -16.95 19.48
C ASP A 217 6.38 -15.96 19.73
N PRO A 218 6.61 -14.63 19.69
CA PRO A 218 5.60 -13.66 20.10
C PRO A 218 4.42 -13.58 19.13
N THR A 219 3.24 -13.37 19.67
CA THR A 219 2.09 -12.87 18.93
C THR A 219 2.32 -11.42 18.47
N ASN A 220 1.61 -10.99 17.44
CA ASN A 220 1.67 -9.61 16.97
C ASN A 220 1.26 -8.60 18.05
N MET A 221 0.34 -9.01 18.94
CA MET A 221 -0.09 -8.20 20.09
C MET A 221 1.06 -7.98 21.07
N GLU A 222 1.80 -9.03 21.45
CA GLU A 222 2.96 -8.91 22.35
C GLU A 222 4.04 -8.00 21.75
N VAL A 223 4.30 -8.09 20.44
CA VAL A 223 5.24 -7.17 19.75
C VAL A 223 4.73 -5.73 19.82
N ALA A 224 3.43 -5.50 19.61
CA ALA A 224 2.84 -4.17 19.66
C ALA A 224 2.93 -3.55 21.07
N GLU A 225 2.56 -4.30 22.10
CA GLU A 225 2.63 -3.86 23.51
C GLU A 225 4.07 -3.50 23.91
N GLU A 226 5.03 -4.32 23.51
CA GLU A 226 6.44 -4.13 23.84
C GLU A 226 7.06 -2.93 23.10
N LEU A 227 6.52 -2.56 21.94
CA LEU A 227 6.86 -1.33 21.23
C LEU A 227 6.16 -0.08 21.79
N GLY A 228 5.34 -0.23 22.84
CA GLY A 228 4.54 0.86 23.40
C GLY A 228 3.40 1.30 22.49
N ILE A 229 3.00 0.47 21.52
CA ILE A 229 1.81 0.71 20.71
C ILE A 229 0.59 0.48 21.61
N LYS A 230 -0.36 1.41 21.59
CA LYS A 230 -1.56 1.33 22.41
C LYS A 230 -2.42 0.15 21.95
N THR A 231 -2.62 -0.85 22.82
CA THR A 231 -3.47 -2.03 22.57
C THR A 231 -4.78 -1.99 23.36
N ARG A 232 -4.89 -1.06 24.32
CA ARG A 232 -6.06 -0.91 25.18
C ARG A 232 -6.66 0.49 25.06
N PRO A 233 -8.00 0.61 25.09
CA PRO A 233 -8.68 1.90 25.13
C PRO A 233 -8.43 2.59 26.48
N ASP A 234 -8.47 3.93 26.47
CA ASP A 234 -8.51 4.68 27.73
C ASP A 234 -9.87 4.54 28.41
N PRO A 235 -9.95 4.64 29.75
CA PRO A 235 -11.21 4.56 30.47
C PRO A 235 -12.25 5.61 30.02
N GLY A 236 -13.52 5.22 30.10
CA GLY A 236 -14.67 6.09 29.82
C GLY A 236 -15.11 6.07 28.35
N THR A 237 -16.16 6.82 28.06
CA THR A 237 -16.80 6.81 26.74
C THR A 237 -16.07 7.72 25.75
N TYR A 238 -15.86 7.23 24.53
CA TYR A 238 -15.42 8.01 23.37
C TYR A 238 -16.61 8.72 22.72
N ASP A 239 -16.40 9.90 22.16
CA ASP A 239 -17.44 10.49 21.30
C ASP A 239 -17.58 9.68 20.00
N VAL A 240 -16.46 9.20 19.47
CA VAL A 240 -16.40 8.43 18.22
C VAL A 240 -15.39 7.30 18.32
N ALA A 241 -15.81 6.09 17.94
CA ALA A 241 -14.91 4.98 17.67
C ALA A 241 -14.93 4.59 16.19
N VAL A 242 -13.76 4.44 15.58
CA VAL A 242 -13.59 4.03 14.19
C VAL A 242 -13.05 2.60 14.15
N VAL A 243 -13.66 1.72 13.36
CA VAL A 243 -13.22 0.33 13.21
C VAL A 243 -12.62 0.15 11.81
N GLY A 244 -11.30 -0.01 11.74
CA GLY A 244 -10.52 -0.13 10.51
C GLY A 244 -9.61 1.08 10.27
N GLY A 245 -8.31 0.81 10.17
CA GLY A 245 -7.21 1.76 9.95
C GLY A 245 -6.86 2.00 8.48
N GLY A 246 -7.79 1.75 7.54
CA GLY A 246 -7.59 2.11 6.13
C GLY A 246 -7.69 3.62 5.87
N PRO A 247 -7.52 4.11 4.62
CA PRO A 247 -7.54 5.54 4.31
C PRO A 247 -8.82 6.26 4.79
N GLY A 248 -9.99 5.64 4.64
CA GLY A 248 -11.25 6.22 5.10
C GLY A 248 -11.37 6.28 6.62
N GLY A 249 -10.93 5.24 7.33
CA GLY A 249 -10.97 5.22 8.79
C GLY A 249 -9.94 6.17 9.42
N LEU A 250 -8.70 6.19 8.90
CA LEU A 250 -7.68 7.14 9.31
C LEU A 250 -8.12 8.59 9.07
N SER A 251 -8.74 8.87 7.92
CA SER A 251 -9.30 10.19 7.64
C SER A 251 -10.41 10.55 8.62
N ALA A 252 -11.37 9.65 8.86
CA ALA A 252 -12.45 9.90 9.81
C ALA A 252 -11.95 10.14 11.23
N ALA A 253 -10.98 9.34 11.69
CA ALA A 253 -10.39 9.51 13.01
C ALA A 253 -9.62 10.84 13.14
N MET A 254 -8.83 11.19 12.12
CA MET A 254 -8.10 12.46 12.08
C MET A 254 -9.05 13.66 12.10
N TYR A 255 -10.09 13.68 11.24
CA TYR A 255 -11.04 14.79 11.18
C TYR A 255 -11.85 14.90 12.48
N ALA A 256 -12.35 13.80 13.02
CA ALA A 256 -13.08 13.80 14.29
C ALA A 256 -12.22 14.34 15.45
N ALA A 257 -10.98 13.88 15.57
CA ALA A 257 -10.04 14.37 16.58
C ALA A 257 -9.73 15.87 16.39
N SER A 258 -9.54 16.31 15.13
CA SER A 258 -9.26 17.72 14.83
C SER A 258 -10.41 18.67 15.18
N GLU A 259 -11.66 18.15 15.18
CA GLU A 259 -12.86 18.87 15.61
C GLU A 259 -13.13 18.75 17.12
N GLY A 260 -12.19 18.18 17.87
CA GLY A 260 -12.22 18.11 19.34
C GLY A 260 -13.07 16.97 19.90
N LEU A 261 -13.47 16.00 19.08
CA LEU A 261 -14.14 14.79 19.55
C LEU A 261 -13.13 13.85 20.22
N ARG A 262 -13.51 13.22 21.33
CA ARG A 262 -12.70 12.15 21.91
C ARG A 262 -12.79 10.93 20.99
N THR A 263 -11.71 10.64 20.25
CA THR A 263 -11.74 9.67 19.16
C THR A 263 -10.78 8.50 19.38
N ALA A 264 -11.25 7.29 19.11
CA ALA A 264 -10.42 6.10 18.99
C ALA A 264 -10.55 5.49 17.59
N ILE A 265 -9.49 4.88 17.10
CA ILE A 265 -9.48 4.02 15.92
C ILE A 265 -8.88 2.66 16.27
N VAL A 266 -9.59 1.59 15.91
CA VAL A 266 -9.20 0.20 16.17
C VAL A 266 -8.77 -0.44 14.85
N GLU A 267 -7.53 -0.90 14.77
CA GLU A 267 -6.97 -1.58 13.60
C GLU A 267 -6.30 -2.90 14.00
N ARG A 268 -6.62 -3.97 13.28
CA ARG A 268 -6.25 -5.35 13.64
C ARG A 268 -4.92 -5.84 13.08
N GLU A 269 -4.45 -5.23 12.00
CA GLU A 269 -3.27 -5.70 11.26
C GLU A 269 -2.26 -4.57 11.07
N ALA A 270 -2.65 -3.53 10.34
CA ALA A 270 -1.76 -2.43 10.00
C ALA A 270 -2.53 -1.20 9.57
N PHE A 271 -2.14 -0.05 10.13
CA PHE A 271 -2.65 1.23 9.69
C PHE A 271 -2.21 1.50 8.24
N GLY A 272 -3.16 1.87 7.39
CA GLY A 272 -3.05 1.96 5.94
C GLY A 272 -3.99 0.98 5.22
N GLY A 273 -4.44 -0.08 5.88
CA GLY A 273 -5.35 -1.07 5.30
C GLY A 273 -4.82 -1.64 3.99
N GLN A 274 -5.70 -1.91 3.02
CA GLN A 274 -5.27 -2.37 1.68
C GLN A 274 -4.44 -1.35 0.92
N ALA A 275 -4.67 -0.04 1.12
CA ALA A 275 -3.87 0.97 0.45
C ALA A 275 -2.40 0.88 0.90
N GLY A 276 -2.15 0.50 2.16
CA GLY A 276 -0.83 0.30 2.73
C GLY A 276 0.05 -0.70 1.98
N THR A 277 -0.52 -1.66 1.27
CA THR A 277 0.25 -2.63 0.46
C THR A 277 0.59 -2.12 -0.94
N THR A 278 0.15 -0.91 -1.30
CA THR A 278 0.42 -0.32 -2.61
C THR A 278 1.78 0.35 -2.61
N SER A 279 2.69 -0.10 -3.47
CA SER A 279 4.04 0.46 -3.61
C SER A 279 4.01 1.93 -4.02
N ARG A 280 3.05 2.33 -4.87
CA ARG A 280 2.93 3.72 -5.34
C ARG A 280 1.50 4.08 -5.77
N ILE A 281 0.92 5.10 -5.13
CA ILE A 281 -0.37 5.69 -5.47
C ILE A 281 -0.12 6.97 -6.28
N ARG A 282 -0.27 6.89 -7.61
CA ARG A 282 0.01 8.01 -8.53
C ARG A 282 -1.14 9.01 -8.70
N ASN A 283 -2.34 8.64 -8.29
CA ASN A 283 -3.58 9.39 -8.53
C ASN A 283 -4.16 10.00 -7.25
N TYR A 284 -3.32 10.23 -6.23
CA TYR A 284 -3.71 10.94 -5.02
C TYR A 284 -3.22 12.38 -5.09
N LEU A 285 -4.16 13.33 -5.09
CA LEU A 285 -3.87 14.75 -5.24
C LEU A 285 -2.93 15.24 -4.11
N GLY A 286 -1.95 16.07 -4.47
CA GLY A 286 -0.94 16.60 -3.55
C GLY A 286 0.41 15.87 -3.61
N PHE A 287 0.47 14.69 -4.24
CA PHE A 287 1.71 13.91 -4.41
C PHE A 287 2.06 13.76 -5.90
N PRO A 288 2.77 14.73 -6.51
CA PRO A 288 3.01 14.74 -7.96
C PRO A 288 3.85 13.56 -8.47
N ARG A 289 4.68 12.93 -7.61
CA ARG A 289 5.43 11.70 -7.92
C ARG A 289 4.71 10.42 -7.47
N GLY A 290 3.48 10.57 -6.97
CA GLY A 290 2.78 9.56 -6.19
C GLY A 290 3.32 9.45 -4.77
N VAL A 291 2.64 8.64 -3.97
CA VAL A 291 3.00 8.35 -2.57
C VAL A 291 2.82 6.87 -2.31
N SER A 292 3.72 6.23 -1.56
CA SER A 292 3.50 4.84 -1.14
C SER A 292 2.31 4.75 -0.18
N GLY A 293 1.63 3.61 -0.17
CA GLY A 293 0.53 3.37 0.77
C GLY A 293 0.95 3.52 2.23
N VAL A 294 2.13 2.99 2.55
CA VAL A 294 2.74 3.07 3.88
C VAL A 294 3.00 4.52 4.29
N HIS A 295 3.53 5.36 3.39
CA HIS A 295 3.77 6.78 3.69
C HIS A 295 2.49 7.57 3.87
N LEU A 296 1.48 7.34 3.02
CA LEU A 296 0.18 7.98 3.19
C LEU A 296 -0.43 7.63 4.56
N ALA A 297 -0.33 6.37 4.98
CA ALA A 297 -0.80 5.92 6.28
C ALA A 297 0.04 6.47 7.45
N ARG A 298 1.37 6.56 7.31
CA ARG A 298 2.28 7.18 8.29
C ARG A 298 1.87 8.62 8.56
N TYR A 299 1.67 9.43 7.53
CA TYR A 299 1.26 10.83 7.69
C TYR A 299 -0.11 10.96 8.36
N ALA A 300 -1.09 10.14 7.95
CA ALA A 300 -2.41 10.17 8.56
C ALA A 300 -2.36 9.77 10.04
N ARG A 301 -1.60 8.73 10.41
CA ARG A 301 -1.37 8.35 11.82
C ARG A 301 -0.77 9.49 12.63
N GLN A 302 0.30 10.12 12.13
CA GLN A 302 0.96 11.23 12.81
C GLN A 302 -0.01 12.39 13.07
N GLN A 303 -0.86 12.71 12.09
CA GLN A 303 -1.89 13.74 12.23
C GLN A 303 -2.96 13.34 13.25
N THR A 304 -3.45 12.10 13.22
CA THR A 304 -4.42 11.61 14.21
C THR A 304 -3.88 11.73 15.64
N VAL A 305 -2.64 11.31 15.89
CA VAL A 305 -2.00 11.45 17.21
C VAL A 305 -1.83 12.91 17.61
N LEU A 306 -1.40 13.76 16.68
CA LEU A 306 -1.24 15.19 16.93
C LEU A 306 -2.53 15.86 17.41
N PHE A 307 -3.68 15.42 16.89
CA PHE A 307 -5.00 15.89 17.32
C PHE A 307 -5.56 15.16 18.56
N GLY A 308 -4.80 14.24 19.17
CA GLY A 308 -5.20 13.51 20.37
C GLY A 308 -6.11 12.31 20.12
N GLY A 309 -6.15 11.79 18.89
CA GLY A 309 -6.86 10.55 18.57
C GLY A 309 -6.07 9.31 18.99
N ASP A 310 -6.77 8.36 19.59
CA ASP A 310 -6.20 7.10 20.05
C ASP A 310 -6.09 6.07 18.91
N LEU A 311 -4.86 5.68 18.56
CA LEU A 311 -4.59 4.57 17.64
C LEU A 311 -4.46 3.26 18.42
N ILE A 312 -5.50 2.42 18.39
CA ILE A 312 -5.57 1.16 19.13
C ILE A 312 -5.28 -0.01 18.18
N TYR A 313 -4.23 -0.77 18.47
CA TYR A 313 -3.98 -2.05 17.80
C TYR A 313 -4.84 -3.15 18.43
N GLY A 314 -5.80 -3.65 17.68
CA GLY A 314 -6.77 -4.64 18.16
C GLY A 314 -7.81 -5.01 17.11
N GLU A 315 -8.51 -6.13 17.32
CA GLU A 315 -9.56 -6.58 16.41
C GLU A 315 -10.93 -6.50 17.07
N ALA A 316 -11.80 -5.64 16.55
CA ALA A 316 -13.21 -5.65 16.93
C ALA A 316 -13.89 -6.90 16.36
N VAL A 317 -14.54 -7.67 17.23
CA VAL A 317 -15.22 -8.93 16.89
C VAL A 317 -16.73 -8.88 17.12
N GLU A 318 -17.21 -7.88 17.86
CA GLU A 318 -18.63 -7.66 18.10
C GLU A 318 -18.92 -6.16 18.27
N LEU A 319 -20.04 -5.70 17.72
CA LEU A 319 -20.64 -4.41 18.03
C LEU A 319 -21.90 -4.67 18.84
N ARG A 320 -22.09 -3.96 19.95
CA ARG A 320 -23.32 -3.91 20.74
C ARG A 320 -23.84 -2.48 20.84
N SER A 321 -25.15 -2.30 20.74
CA SER A 321 -25.79 -0.98 20.72
C SER A 321 -27.00 -1.00 21.63
N GLU A 322 -26.97 -0.17 22.68
CA GLU A 322 -28.04 0.00 23.67
C GLU A 322 -28.13 1.48 24.04
N ASP A 323 -29.34 2.06 24.08
CA ASP A 323 -29.62 3.41 24.60
C ASP A 323 -28.61 4.51 24.20
N GLU A 324 -28.32 4.62 22.90
CA GLU A 324 -27.40 5.65 22.34
C GLU A 324 -25.93 5.50 22.80
N GLN A 325 -25.57 4.31 23.27
CA GLN A 325 -24.21 3.86 23.53
C GLN A 325 -23.88 2.64 22.67
N HIS A 326 -22.65 2.61 22.17
CA HIS A 326 -22.14 1.52 21.36
C HIS A 326 -20.91 0.91 22.03
N GLU A 327 -20.98 -0.36 22.36
CA GLU A 327 -19.86 -1.14 22.88
C GLU A 327 -19.23 -1.94 21.73
N LEU A 328 -17.94 -1.75 21.49
CA LEU A 328 -17.14 -2.60 20.60
C LEU A 328 -16.35 -3.57 21.46
N VAL A 329 -16.58 -4.87 21.27
CA VAL A 329 -15.83 -5.94 21.93
C VAL A 329 -14.65 -6.33 21.05
N LEU A 330 -13.46 -6.31 21.63
CA LEU A 330 -12.22 -6.72 21.00
C LEU A 330 -11.98 -8.23 21.19
N ARG A 331 -11.16 -8.82 20.33
CA ARG A 331 -10.87 -10.27 20.34
C ARG A 331 -10.32 -10.79 21.67
N ASP A 332 -9.58 -9.96 22.40
CA ASP A 332 -9.01 -10.27 23.72
C ASP A 332 -10.03 -10.14 24.87
N GLY A 333 -11.28 -9.78 24.56
CA GLY A 333 -12.36 -9.58 25.53
C GLY A 333 -12.42 -8.18 26.12
N VAL A 334 -11.46 -7.30 25.81
CA VAL A 334 -11.54 -5.88 26.19
C VAL A 334 -12.66 -5.23 25.40
N SER A 335 -13.40 -4.31 26.01
CA SER A 335 -14.40 -3.50 25.30
C SER A 335 -14.11 -2.01 25.40
N LEU A 336 -14.56 -1.28 24.38
CA LEU A 336 -14.55 0.17 24.36
C LEU A 336 -15.97 0.69 24.08
N THR A 337 -16.35 1.77 24.74
CA THR A 337 -17.68 2.37 24.57
C THR A 337 -17.55 3.68 23.81
N ALA A 338 -18.44 3.91 22.85
CA ALA A 338 -18.52 5.14 22.09
C ALA A 338 -19.96 5.61 21.90
N ARG A 339 -20.15 6.92 21.75
CA ARG A 339 -21.45 7.52 21.41
C ARG A 339 -21.79 7.34 19.94
N ALA A 340 -20.80 7.33 19.06
CA ALA A 340 -20.95 7.00 17.65
C ALA A 340 -19.86 6.01 17.20
N VAL A 341 -20.18 5.15 16.24
CA VAL A 341 -19.23 4.18 15.65
C VAL A 341 -19.15 4.38 14.14
N ILE A 342 -17.95 4.37 13.58
CA ILE A 342 -17.72 4.35 12.13
C ILE A 342 -17.11 3.02 11.73
N ILE A 343 -17.79 2.29 10.86
CA ILE A 343 -17.30 1.06 10.24
C ILE A 343 -16.49 1.44 8.99
N ALA A 344 -15.18 1.20 9.03
CA ALA A 344 -14.23 1.52 7.97
C ALA A 344 -13.34 0.30 7.63
N THR A 345 -13.87 -0.92 7.77
CA THR A 345 -13.11 -2.19 7.67
C THR A 345 -12.70 -2.57 6.24
N GLY A 346 -13.13 -1.79 5.24
CA GLY A 346 -12.78 -1.95 3.84
C GLY A 346 -13.19 -3.30 3.25
N VAL A 347 -12.41 -3.75 2.26
CA VAL A 347 -12.59 -5.02 1.54
C VAL A 347 -11.28 -5.79 1.46
N THR A 348 -11.36 -7.06 1.09
CA THR A 348 -10.25 -7.90 0.66
C THR A 348 -10.44 -8.38 -0.77
N TYR A 349 -9.34 -8.48 -1.52
CA TYR A 349 -9.38 -9.18 -2.81
C TYR A 349 -9.60 -10.67 -2.57
N ARG A 350 -10.53 -11.24 -3.33
CA ARG A 350 -10.65 -12.69 -3.42
C ARG A 350 -9.38 -13.27 -4.03
N ARG A 351 -8.84 -14.30 -3.41
CA ARG A 351 -7.60 -14.97 -3.82
C ARG A 351 -7.91 -16.21 -4.67
N LEU A 352 -6.95 -16.61 -5.50
CA LEU A 352 -7.02 -17.91 -6.20
C LEU A 352 -6.66 -19.09 -5.29
N GLU A 353 -6.06 -18.83 -4.13
CA GLU A 353 -5.64 -19.84 -3.15
C GLU A 353 -4.61 -20.84 -3.72
N VAL A 354 -3.77 -20.37 -4.65
CA VAL A 354 -2.70 -21.15 -5.27
C VAL A 354 -1.35 -20.69 -4.72
N PRO A 355 -0.62 -21.50 -3.92
CA PRO A 355 0.60 -21.06 -3.23
C PRO A 355 1.68 -20.47 -4.14
N THR A 356 1.89 -21.05 -5.33
CA THR A 356 2.88 -20.55 -6.30
C THR A 356 2.48 -19.20 -6.89
N VAL A 357 1.18 -18.93 -7.04
CA VAL A 357 0.67 -17.62 -7.48
C VAL A 357 0.87 -16.59 -6.38
N GLU A 358 0.53 -16.94 -5.13
CA GLU A 358 0.67 -16.02 -3.99
C GLU A 358 2.12 -15.58 -3.76
N ARG A 359 3.10 -16.46 -4.02
CA ARG A 359 4.53 -16.13 -3.94
C ARG A 359 4.97 -15.03 -4.93
N LEU A 360 4.28 -14.88 -6.05
CA LEU A 360 4.64 -13.95 -7.13
C LEU A 360 3.77 -12.68 -7.15
N VAL A 361 2.98 -12.44 -6.09
CA VAL A 361 2.20 -11.20 -5.93
C VAL A 361 3.13 -9.99 -5.89
N GLY A 362 2.85 -9.00 -6.72
CA GLY A 362 3.71 -7.81 -6.92
C GLY A 362 4.92 -8.05 -7.83
N ALA A 363 5.16 -9.29 -8.25
CA ALA A 363 6.22 -9.69 -9.17
C ALA A 363 5.64 -10.35 -10.42
N GLY A 364 4.73 -9.63 -11.10
CA GLY A 364 3.99 -10.12 -12.26
C GLY A 364 2.61 -10.69 -11.94
N VAL A 365 2.25 -10.92 -10.68
CA VAL A 365 0.86 -11.24 -10.28
C VAL A 365 0.22 -10.05 -9.58
N PHE A 366 -0.96 -9.65 -10.03
CA PHE A 366 -1.67 -8.46 -9.53
C PHE A 366 -3.12 -8.77 -9.18
N TYR A 367 -3.56 -8.33 -8.01
CA TYR A 367 -4.96 -8.41 -7.58
C TYR A 367 -5.58 -7.01 -7.63
N GLY A 368 -6.65 -6.85 -8.43
CA GLY A 368 -7.49 -5.64 -8.51
C GLY A 368 -6.84 -4.33 -8.99
N THR A 369 -5.53 -4.18 -8.87
CA THR A 369 -4.71 -3.03 -9.30
C THR A 369 -3.73 -3.48 -10.39
N GLY A 370 -3.19 -2.52 -11.15
CA GLY A 370 -2.16 -2.78 -12.17
C GLY A 370 -2.59 -2.52 -13.63
N LEU A 371 -3.82 -2.08 -13.90
CA LEU A 371 -4.17 -1.54 -15.23
C LEU A 371 -3.40 -0.27 -15.58
N THR A 372 -2.93 0.46 -14.58
CA THR A 372 -1.99 1.57 -14.76
C THR A 372 -0.63 1.12 -15.32
N GLU A 373 -0.34 -0.18 -15.29
CA GLU A 373 0.85 -0.78 -15.90
C GLU A 373 0.60 -1.26 -17.34
N ALA A 374 -0.62 -1.11 -17.89
CA ALA A 374 -0.94 -1.59 -19.23
C ALA A 374 0.01 -1.07 -20.32
N PRO A 375 0.46 0.20 -20.32
CA PRO A 375 1.47 0.64 -21.28
C PRO A 375 2.81 -0.11 -21.13
N ALA A 376 3.18 -0.54 -19.91
CA ALA A 376 4.40 -1.30 -19.59
C ALA A 376 4.39 -2.74 -20.09
N LEU A 377 3.23 -3.25 -20.47
CA LEU A 377 3.05 -4.59 -21.02
C LEU A 377 3.05 -4.59 -22.56
N ALA A 378 3.50 -3.49 -23.18
CA ALA A 378 3.56 -3.40 -24.63
C ALA A 378 4.45 -4.48 -25.24
N GLY A 379 3.89 -5.30 -26.14
CA GLY A 379 4.61 -6.43 -26.75
C GLY A 379 4.70 -7.71 -25.91
N GLU A 380 4.17 -7.72 -24.68
CA GLU A 380 4.23 -8.85 -23.76
C GLU A 380 2.96 -9.74 -23.83
N SER A 381 3.05 -10.96 -23.28
CA SER A 381 1.90 -11.85 -23.05
C SER A 381 1.32 -11.65 -21.66
N VAL A 382 0.01 -11.49 -21.57
CA VAL A 382 -0.69 -11.19 -20.31
C VAL A 382 -1.85 -12.15 -20.12
N VAL A 383 -2.05 -12.61 -18.89
CA VAL A 383 -3.22 -13.41 -18.49
C VAL A 383 -4.10 -12.59 -17.56
N VAL A 384 -5.42 -12.63 -17.79
CA VAL A 384 -6.43 -11.99 -16.94
C VAL A 384 -7.39 -13.07 -16.46
N VAL A 385 -7.61 -13.18 -15.14
CA VAL A 385 -8.55 -14.14 -14.55
C VAL A 385 -9.77 -13.40 -14.05
N GLY A 386 -10.94 -13.71 -14.61
CA GLY A 386 -12.22 -13.13 -14.19
C GLY A 386 -13.24 -13.08 -15.32
N GLY A 387 -14.53 -13.21 -14.99
CA GLY A 387 -15.63 -13.23 -15.97
C GLY A 387 -16.57 -12.02 -15.91
N GLY A 388 -16.26 -11.01 -15.11
CA GLY A 388 -17.11 -9.82 -14.92
C GLY A 388 -16.65 -8.61 -15.72
N ASN A 389 -17.40 -7.52 -15.64
CA ASN A 389 -17.10 -6.26 -16.34
C ASN A 389 -15.69 -5.72 -16.07
N SER A 390 -15.20 -5.79 -14.83
CA SER A 390 -13.85 -5.34 -14.50
C SER A 390 -12.76 -6.12 -15.26
N ALA A 391 -12.97 -7.44 -15.44
CA ALA A 391 -12.05 -8.28 -16.20
C ALA A 391 -12.12 -7.97 -17.70
N GLY A 392 -13.32 -7.79 -18.26
CA GLY A 392 -13.45 -7.44 -19.68
C GLY A 392 -12.88 -6.05 -20.00
N GLN A 393 -13.10 -5.05 -19.12
CA GLN A 393 -12.54 -3.71 -19.27
C GLN A 393 -11.01 -3.74 -19.15
N ALA A 394 -10.49 -4.57 -18.25
CA ALA A 394 -9.06 -4.81 -18.13
C ALA A 394 -8.48 -5.38 -19.43
N VAL A 395 -9.10 -6.43 -19.99
CA VAL A 395 -8.65 -7.04 -21.24
C VAL A 395 -8.70 -6.03 -22.38
N ALA A 396 -9.82 -5.32 -22.57
CA ALA A 396 -9.94 -4.29 -23.61
C ALA A 396 -8.90 -3.18 -23.48
N HIS A 397 -8.54 -2.81 -22.24
CA HIS A 397 -7.49 -1.84 -21.99
C HIS A 397 -6.10 -2.40 -22.29
N LEU A 398 -5.78 -3.60 -21.80
CA LEU A 398 -4.48 -4.26 -21.96
C LEU A 398 -4.20 -4.63 -23.42
N ALA A 399 -5.22 -5.03 -24.18
CA ALA A 399 -5.12 -5.40 -25.58
C ALA A 399 -4.64 -4.25 -26.48
N ARG A 400 -4.76 -3.00 -26.03
CA ARG A 400 -4.20 -1.84 -26.75
C ARG A 400 -2.67 -1.78 -26.72
N PHE A 401 -2.04 -2.56 -25.84
CA PHE A 401 -0.60 -2.53 -25.60
C PHE A 401 0.03 -3.91 -25.77
N ALA A 402 -0.52 -4.93 -25.10
CA ALA A 402 0.04 -6.28 -25.05
C ALA A 402 0.05 -6.98 -26.41
N ARG A 403 1.02 -7.87 -26.62
CA ARG A 403 1.09 -8.74 -27.79
C ARG A 403 -0.04 -9.77 -27.78
N LEU A 404 -0.36 -10.31 -26.61
CA LEU A 404 -1.43 -11.28 -26.42
C LEU A 404 -2.05 -11.07 -25.04
N VAL A 405 -3.38 -11.00 -24.97
CA VAL A 405 -4.11 -11.02 -23.70
C VAL A 405 -4.99 -12.26 -23.65
N THR A 406 -4.75 -13.13 -22.67
CA THR A 406 -5.56 -14.32 -22.45
C THR A 406 -6.51 -14.12 -21.28
N LEU A 407 -7.81 -14.11 -21.56
CA LEU A 407 -8.86 -14.02 -20.56
C LEU A 407 -9.27 -15.43 -20.11
N VAL A 408 -8.98 -15.79 -18.86
CA VAL A 408 -9.31 -17.08 -18.25
C VAL A 408 -10.57 -16.94 -17.40
N VAL A 409 -11.58 -17.74 -17.72
CA VAL A 409 -12.89 -17.71 -17.08
C VAL A 409 -13.30 -19.12 -16.69
N ARG A 410 -13.67 -19.29 -15.41
CA ARG A 410 -14.10 -20.59 -14.87
C ARG A 410 -15.47 -21.04 -15.40
N ARG A 411 -16.32 -20.08 -15.78
CA ARG A 411 -17.65 -20.35 -16.36
C ARG A 411 -17.53 -20.81 -17.81
N ASP A 412 -18.60 -21.39 -18.30
CA ASP A 412 -18.79 -21.85 -19.68
C ASP A 412 -19.16 -20.72 -20.66
N SER A 413 -19.35 -19.50 -20.15
CA SER A 413 -19.86 -18.35 -20.89
C SER A 413 -19.44 -17.03 -20.22
N LEU A 414 -19.29 -15.97 -21.01
CA LEU A 414 -19.07 -14.59 -20.52
C LEU A 414 -20.42 -13.89 -20.22
N GLU A 415 -21.46 -14.27 -20.96
CA GLU A 415 -22.80 -13.68 -20.97
C GLU A 415 -23.48 -13.70 -19.60
N ALA A 416 -23.09 -14.61 -18.70
CA ALA A 416 -23.64 -14.71 -17.36
C ALA A 416 -23.25 -13.55 -16.43
N SER A 417 -22.18 -12.81 -16.72
CA SER A 417 -21.69 -11.75 -15.81
C SER A 417 -21.01 -10.56 -16.49
N MET A 418 -20.67 -10.66 -17.78
CA MET A 418 -20.09 -9.58 -18.57
C MET A 418 -21.16 -8.94 -19.45
N SER A 419 -21.16 -7.61 -19.54
CA SER A 419 -22.08 -6.87 -20.40
C SER A 419 -21.86 -7.19 -21.89
N ASP A 420 -22.94 -7.32 -22.65
CA ASP A 420 -22.90 -7.73 -24.06
C ASP A 420 -21.97 -6.86 -24.93
N TYR A 421 -22.01 -5.53 -24.78
CA TYR A 421 -21.11 -4.63 -25.53
C TYR A 421 -19.63 -4.97 -25.33
N LEU A 422 -19.25 -5.39 -24.12
CA LEU A 422 -17.88 -5.71 -23.76
C LEU A 422 -17.50 -7.06 -24.35
N ILE A 423 -18.42 -8.03 -24.35
CA ILE A 423 -18.24 -9.31 -25.05
C ILE A 423 -18.02 -9.08 -26.54
N GLN A 424 -18.82 -8.23 -27.20
CA GLN A 424 -18.63 -7.89 -28.60
C GLN A 424 -17.29 -7.20 -28.84
N GLN A 425 -16.94 -6.21 -27.99
CA GLN A 425 -15.65 -5.54 -28.07
C GLN A 425 -14.46 -6.50 -27.94
N LEU A 426 -14.54 -7.50 -27.05
CA LEU A 426 -13.49 -8.51 -26.91
C LEU A 426 -13.37 -9.42 -28.14
N ARG A 427 -14.48 -9.71 -28.83
CA ARG A 427 -14.48 -10.51 -30.07
C ARG A 427 -13.84 -9.79 -31.26
N GLU A 428 -13.84 -8.46 -31.24
CA GLU A 428 -13.22 -7.62 -32.29
C GLU A 428 -11.70 -7.45 -32.12
N LEU A 429 -11.12 -7.94 -31.01
CA LEU A 429 -9.69 -7.79 -30.72
C LEU A 429 -8.90 -9.03 -31.15
N ASP A 430 -8.09 -8.89 -32.21
CA ASP A 430 -7.31 -9.98 -32.80
C ASP A 430 -6.23 -10.57 -31.86
N ASN A 431 -5.83 -9.81 -30.84
CA ASN A 431 -4.82 -10.19 -29.85
C ASN A 431 -5.41 -10.62 -28.49
N VAL A 432 -6.71 -10.94 -28.45
CA VAL A 432 -7.39 -11.44 -27.25
C VAL A 432 -7.79 -12.89 -27.43
N GLN A 433 -7.38 -13.74 -26.48
CA GLN A 433 -7.80 -15.14 -26.42
C GLN A 433 -8.71 -15.35 -25.21
N VAL A 434 -9.95 -15.80 -25.43
CA VAL A 434 -10.88 -16.13 -24.34
C VAL A 434 -10.86 -17.63 -24.08
N LEU A 435 -10.54 -17.99 -22.83
CA LEU A 435 -10.46 -19.36 -22.34
C LEU A 435 -11.54 -19.60 -21.30
N LEU A 436 -12.65 -20.18 -21.76
CA LEU A 436 -13.76 -20.61 -20.91
C LEU A 436 -13.46 -21.96 -20.24
N GLN A 437 -14.19 -22.25 -19.18
CA GLN A 437 -14.04 -23.44 -18.33
C GLN A 437 -12.57 -23.70 -17.98
N ALA A 438 -11.83 -22.65 -17.65
CA ALA A 438 -10.41 -22.72 -17.36
C ALA A 438 -10.08 -22.01 -16.03
N GLN A 439 -9.02 -22.47 -15.38
CA GLN A 439 -8.50 -21.88 -14.15
C GLN A 439 -6.97 -21.94 -14.11
N VAL A 440 -6.36 -20.97 -13.44
CA VAL A 440 -4.93 -21.00 -13.12
C VAL A 440 -4.73 -21.93 -11.93
N VAL A 441 -3.84 -22.91 -12.07
CA VAL A 441 -3.54 -23.90 -11.01
C VAL A 441 -2.12 -23.82 -10.48
N GLU A 442 -1.22 -23.16 -11.21
CA GLU A 442 0.17 -22.96 -10.81
C GLU A 442 0.74 -21.72 -11.52
N ALA A 443 1.78 -21.13 -10.93
CA ALA A 443 2.55 -20.04 -11.52
C ALA A 443 4.03 -20.42 -11.55
N VAL A 444 4.67 -20.17 -12.69
CA VAL A 444 6.07 -20.48 -12.96
C VAL A 444 6.88 -19.19 -12.92
N GLY A 445 7.98 -19.21 -12.17
CA GLY A 445 8.81 -18.05 -11.95
C GLY A 445 9.58 -18.13 -10.63
N SER A 446 10.84 -17.69 -10.67
CA SER A 446 11.70 -17.61 -9.49
C SER A 446 11.66 -16.22 -8.84
N ALA A 447 11.90 -15.16 -9.62
CA ALA A 447 11.89 -13.77 -9.18
C ALA A 447 10.68 -12.96 -9.69
N ARG A 448 10.09 -13.38 -10.82
CA ARG A 448 8.87 -12.79 -11.40
C ARG A 448 8.09 -13.86 -12.15
N LEU A 449 6.85 -13.57 -12.50
CA LEU A 449 6.04 -14.42 -13.36
C LEU A 449 6.69 -14.58 -14.75
N GLU A 450 6.83 -15.82 -15.19
CA GLU A 450 7.31 -16.19 -16.52
C GLU A 450 6.23 -16.97 -17.28
N ALA A 451 5.47 -17.81 -16.58
CA ALA A 451 4.34 -18.55 -17.15
C ALA A 451 3.31 -18.93 -16.08
N VAL A 452 2.14 -19.39 -16.52
CA VAL A 452 1.11 -20.00 -15.68
C VAL A 452 0.69 -21.35 -16.22
N TRP A 453 0.33 -22.28 -15.33
CA TRP A 453 -0.36 -23.50 -15.73
C TRP A 453 -1.87 -23.27 -15.67
N LEU A 454 -2.51 -23.45 -16.82
CA LEU A 454 -3.96 -23.42 -16.96
C LEU A 454 -4.50 -24.83 -16.96
N GLN A 455 -5.57 -25.08 -16.21
CA GLN A 455 -6.33 -26.33 -16.24
C GLN A 455 -7.71 -26.09 -16.84
N ARG A 456 -8.07 -26.89 -17.83
CA ARG A 456 -9.41 -26.91 -18.45
C ARG A 456 -10.39 -27.74 -17.63
N GLY A 457 -11.69 -27.55 -17.87
CA GLY A 457 -12.76 -28.38 -17.30
C GLY A 457 -12.65 -29.86 -17.66
N SER A 458 -11.98 -30.20 -18.77
CA SER A 458 -11.62 -31.57 -19.15
C SER A 458 -10.53 -32.21 -18.29
N GLY A 459 -9.84 -31.42 -17.45
CA GLY A 459 -8.69 -31.81 -16.66
C GLY A 459 -7.34 -31.58 -17.35
N GLU A 460 -7.32 -31.28 -18.65
CA GLU A 460 -6.12 -30.97 -19.43
C GLU A 460 -5.37 -29.77 -18.85
N ARG A 461 -4.04 -29.89 -18.77
CA ARG A 461 -3.15 -28.83 -18.30
C ARG A 461 -2.27 -28.32 -19.43
N GLN A 462 -2.16 -27.00 -19.54
CA GLN A 462 -1.33 -26.33 -20.52
C GLN A 462 -0.55 -25.21 -19.85
N GLU A 463 0.75 -25.15 -20.13
CA GLU A 463 1.59 -24.02 -19.76
C GLU A 463 1.38 -22.87 -20.75
N GLN A 464 1.24 -21.66 -20.22
CA GLN A 464 1.12 -20.45 -21.02
C GLN A 464 2.10 -19.40 -20.53
N GLU A 465 2.95 -18.92 -21.45
CA GLU A 465 3.82 -17.78 -21.25
C GLU A 465 3.00 -16.56 -20.80
N ALA A 466 3.40 -15.94 -19.70
CA ALA A 466 2.72 -14.80 -19.12
C ALA A 466 3.72 -13.95 -18.33
N THR A 467 3.97 -12.73 -18.81
CA THR A 467 4.78 -11.74 -18.09
C THR A 467 3.97 -11.07 -16.98
N ALA A 468 2.63 -11.08 -17.10
CA ALA A 468 1.72 -10.59 -16.08
C ALA A 468 0.44 -11.44 -15.96
N LEU A 469 -0.05 -11.58 -14.72
CA LEU A 469 -1.31 -12.21 -14.34
C LEU A 469 -2.15 -11.22 -13.54
N PHE A 470 -3.30 -10.81 -14.10
CA PHE A 470 -4.27 -9.95 -13.43
C PHE A 470 -5.44 -10.77 -12.90
N VAL A 471 -5.59 -10.84 -11.59
CA VAL A 471 -6.70 -11.54 -10.94
C VAL A 471 -7.79 -10.52 -10.58
N LEU A 472 -8.90 -10.61 -11.31
CA LEU A 472 -10.05 -9.70 -11.25
C LEU A 472 -11.33 -10.47 -10.96
N ILE A 473 -11.31 -11.26 -9.87
CA ILE A 473 -12.41 -12.12 -9.41
C ILE A 473 -13.27 -11.49 -8.31
N GLY A 474 -13.07 -10.19 -8.08
CA GLY A 474 -13.86 -9.36 -7.15
C GLY A 474 -13.22 -9.19 -5.77
N THR A 475 -13.92 -8.44 -4.93
CA THR A 475 -13.57 -8.14 -3.56
C THR A 475 -14.70 -8.56 -2.63
N GLU A 476 -14.38 -8.82 -1.37
CA GLU A 476 -15.35 -9.12 -0.32
C GLU A 476 -15.18 -8.16 0.88
N PRO A 477 -16.28 -7.62 1.43
CA PRO A 477 -16.23 -6.73 2.58
C PRO A 477 -15.94 -7.50 3.88
N ARG A 478 -15.19 -6.87 4.78
CA ARG A 478 -14.83 -7.45 6.09
C ARG A 478 -15.93 -7.18 7.12
N THR A 479 -17.08 -7.83 6.97
CA THR A 479 -18.32 -7.55 7.72
C THR A 479 -18.90 -8.75 8.48
N ASN A 480 -18.22 -9.90 8.48
CA ASN A 480 -18.71 -11.12 9.16
C ASN A 480 -19.08 -10.89 10.64
N TRP A 481 -18.32 -10.02 11.33
CA TRP A 481 -18.55 -9.64 12.73
C TRP A 481 -19.79 -8.75 12.95
N LEU A 482 -20.40 -8.25 11.87
CA LEU A 482 -21.61 -7.43 11.87
C LEU A 482 -22.86 -8.20 11.43
N ALA A 483 -22.72 -9.43 10.94
CA ALA A 483 -23.83 -10.19 10.36
C ALA A 483 -25.00 -10.38 11.34
N SER A 484 -24.69 -10.59 12.63
CA SER A 484 -25.69 -10.72 13.70
C SER A 484 -26.50 -9.44 13.94
N ARG A 485 -26.06 -8.28 13.45
CA ARG A 485 -26.75 -6.99 13.59
C ARG A 485 -27.74 -6.72 12.47
N GLY A 486 -27.72 -7.48 11.38
CA GLY A 486 -28.62 -7.25 10.23
C GLY A 486 -28.39 -5.91 9.53
N ILE A 487 -27.20 -5.32 9.67
CA ILE A 487 -26.82 -4.04 9.03
C ILE A 487 -26.08 -4.22 7.70
N VAL A 488 -26.00 -5.45 7.20
CA VAL A 488 -25.37 -5.80 5.93
C VAL A 488 -26.41 -6.16 4.88
N ASP A 489 -26.12 -5.92 3.61
CA ASP A 489 -26.94 -6.39 2.50
C ASP A 489 -26.62 -7.85 2.12
N GLU A 490 -27.30 -8.36 1.10
CA GLU A 490 -27.10 -9.71 0.56
C GLU A 490 -25.71 -9.95 -0.05
N ASN A 491 -24.98 -8.89 -0.37
CA ASN A 491 -23.59 -8.93 -0.84
C ASN A 491 -22.58 -8.68 0.30
N CYS A 492 -23.06 -8.68 1.55
CA CYS A 492 -22.31 -8.43 2.77
C CYS A 492 -21.76 -7.00 2.92
N TYR A 493 -22.14 -6.04 2.08
CA TYR A 493 -21.75 -4.62 2.24
C TYR A 493 -22.64 -3.92 3.24
N VAL A 494 -22.20 -2.79 3.79
CA VAL A 494 -22.98 -2.01 4.77
C VAL A 494 -23.75 -0.89 4.06
N PRO A 495 -25.10 -0.96 3.96
CA PRO A 495 -25.89 0.11 3.38
C PRO A 495 -25.97 1.32 4.30
N THR A 496 -26.05 2.52 3.72
CA THR A 496 -26.07 3.78 4.47
C THR A 496 -27.06 4.78 3.89
N GLY A 497 -27.55 5.70 4.71
CA GLY A 497 -28.48 6.74 4.28
C GLY A 497 -29.73 6.12 3.64
N ARG A 498 -30.04 6.53 2.41
CA ARG A 498 -31.19 6.01 1.66
C ARG A 498 -31.10 4.51 1.38
N ASP A 499 -29.91 3.98 1.16
CA ASP A 499 -29.71 2.55 0.89
C ASP A 499 -29.99 1.71 2.14
N ALA A 500 -29.76 2.25 3.34
CA ALA A 500 -30.15 1.61 4.60
C ALA A 500 -31.66 1.51 4.75
N ILE A 501 -32.42 2.53 4.31
CA ILE A 501 -33.89 2.51 4.28
C ILE A 501 -34.39 1.40 3.34
N ALA A 502 -33.82 1.32 2.13
CA ALA A 502 -34.18 0.30 1.16
C ALA A 502 -33.85 -1.13 1.66
N ASN A 503 -32.69 -1.31 2.29
CA ASN A 503 -32.27 -2.60 2.82
C ASN A 503 -33.08 -3.06 4.04
N ALA A 504 -33.70 -2.14 4.79
CA ALA A 504 -34.54 -2.48 5.94
C ALA A 504 -35.84 -3.23 5.56
N ARG A 505 -36.15 -3.38 4.26
CA ARG A 505 -37.26 -4.20 3.70
C ARG A 505 -38.61 -3.97 4.40
N GLY A 506 -38.91 -2.72 4.78
CA GLY A 506 -40.16 -2.34 5.43
C GLY A 506 -40.16 -2.38 6.96
N SER A 507 -39.04 -2.76 7.60
CA SER A 507 -38.86 -2.58 9.04
C SER A 507 -38.88 -1.10 9.39
N GLN A 508 -39.65 -0.71 10.40
CA GLN A 508 -39.74 0.68 10.82
C GLN A 508 -38.41 1.10 11.47
N LEU A 509 -37.64 1.91 10.74
CA LEU A 509 -36.46 2.55 11.30
C LEU A 509 -36.90 3.57 12.37
N PRO A 510 -36.14 3.73 13.45
CA PRO A 510 -36.49 4.66 14.53
C PRO A 510 -36.51 6.12 14.06
N ARG A 511 -35.73 6.45 13.03
CA ARG A 511 -35.72 7.73 12.32
C ARG A 511 -35.09 7.58 10.94
N GLU A 512 -35.18 8.63 10.13
CA GLU A 512 -34.42 8.71 8.88
C GLU A 512 -32.89 8.70 9.19
N PRO A 513 -32.11 7.80 8.57
CA PRO A 513 -30.66 7.79 8.72
C PRO A 513 -30.02 9.05 8.15
N LEU A 514 -29.02 9.57 8.85
CA LEU A 514 -28.17 10.66 8.35
C LEU A 514 -27.27 10.16 7.20
N GLY A 515 -26.56 11.09 6.56
CA GLY A 515 -25.52 10.74 5.59
C GLY A 515 -24.50 9.78 6.18
N PHE A 516 -24.17 8.70 5.45
CA PHE A 516 -23.26 7.62 5.88
C PHE A 516 -23.74 6.78 7.08
N GLU A 517 -24.93 7.05 7.62
CA GLU A 517 -25.47 6.31 8.75
C GLU A 517 -26.16 5.01 8.30
N THR A 518 -25.96 3.93 9.06
CA THR A 518 -26.58 2.63 8.82
C THR A 518 -28.05 2.60 9.29
N SER A 519 -28.68 1.43 9.27
CA SER A 519 -30.00 1.23 9.87
C SER A 519 -29.99 1.31 11.41
N VAL A 520 -28.82 1.31 12.04
CA VAL A 520 -28.65 1.48 13.49
C VAL A 520 -28.22 2.93 13.77
N PRO A 521 -29.03 3.74 14.48
CA PRO A 521 -28.67 5.11 14.83
C PRO A 521 -27.34 5.18 15.59
N GLY A 522 -26.48 6.12 15.21
CA GLY A 522 -25.14 6.31 15.79
C GLY A 522 -24.06 5.42 15.17
N VAL A 523 -24.43 4.48 14.29
CA VAL A 523 -23.49 3.62 13.56
C VAL A 523 -23.43 4.06 12.10
N PHE A 524 -22.24 4.42 11.64
CA PHE A 524 -21.93 4.92 10.30
C PHE A 524 -20.99 3.96 9.56
N ALA A 525 -20.90 4.09 8.24
CA ALA A 525 -19.90 3.36 7.44
C ALA A 525 -19.29 4.22 6.34
N VAL A 526 -17.98 4.07 6.12
CA VAL A 526 -17.22 4.82 5.10
C VAL A 526 -16.23 3.93 4.35
N GLY A 527 -15.91 4.33 3.12
CA GLY A 527 -14.95 3.64 2.28
C GLY A 527 -15.49 2.30 1.80
N ASP A 528 -14.58 1.38 1.46
CA ASP A 528 -14.93 0.23 0.62
C ASP A 528 -15.84 -0.79 1.31
N VAL A 529 -16.06 -0.73 2.62
CA VAL A 529 -17.05 -1.57 3.30
C VAL A 529 -18.50 -1.15 3.00
N ARG A 530 -18.69 0.11 2.60
CA ARG A 530 -20.00 0.70 2.33
C ARG A 530 -20.56 0.23 0.98
N ALA A 531 -21.86 -0.04 0.96
CA ALA A 531 -22.58 -0.33 -0.28
C ALA A 531 -22.53 0.89 -1.23
N GLY A 532 -22.30 0.65 -2.52
CA GLY A 532 -22.26 1.72 -3.53
C GLY A 532 -21.06 2.68 -3.44
N SER A 533 -20.04 2.42 -2.62
CA SER A 533 -18.83 3.24 -2.57
C SER A 533 -18.00 3.15 -3.87
N VAL A 534 -17.25 4.20 -4.20
CA VAL A 534 -16.47 4.32 -5.46
C VAL A 534 -15.19 3.45 -5.50
N LYS A 535 -14.80 2.81 -4.38
CA LYS A 535 -13.61 1.92 -4.27
C LYS A 535 -12.30 2.59 -4.72
N ARG A 536 -12.03 3.80 -4.19
CA ARG A 536 -10.84 4.61 -4.50
C ARG A 536 -10.29 5.21 -3.21
N VAL A 537 -8.95 5.27 -3.09
CA VAL A 537 -8.27 5.86 -1.92
C VAL A 537 -8.76 7.29 -1.65
N ALA A 538 -8.75 8.17 -2.65
CA ALA A 538 -9.21 9.55 -2.49
C ALA A 538 -10.70 9.66 -2.11
N SER A 539 -11.55 8.78 -2.65
CA SER A 539 -12.97 8.73 -2.28
C SER A 539 -13.14 8.25 -0.84
N ALA A 540 -12.41 7.23 -0.41
CA ALA A 540 -12.48 6.72 0.95
C ALA A 540 -12.04 7.80 1.96
N VAL A 541 -10.95 8.53 1.67
CA VAL A 541 -10.53 9.69 2.48
C VAL A 541 -11.62 10.77 2.50
N GLY A 542 -12.20 11.11 1.34
CA GLY A 542 -13.30 12.08 1.27
C GLY A 542 -14.51 11.66 2.11
N GLU A 543 -14.95 10.40 2.01
CA GLU A 543 -16.04 9.87 2.84
C GLU A 543 -15.70 9.92 4.34
N GLY A 544 -14.47 9.59 4.71
CA GLY A 544 -13.98 9.67 6.08
C GLY A 544 -14.01 11.10 6.65
N SER A 545 -13.68 12.10 5.84
CA SER A 545 -13.82 13.51 6.24
C SER A 545 -15.30 13.92 6.40
N VAL A 546 -16.13 13.63 5.39
CA VAL A 546 -17.51 14.13 5.34
C VAL A 546 -18.41 13.50 6.41
N VAL A 547 -18.17 12.24 6.80
CA VAL A 547 -18.99 11.57 7.84
C VAL A 547 -18.94 12.29 9.19
N VAL A 548 -17.87 13.02 9.51
CA VAL A 548 -17.72 13.75 10.77
C VAL A 548 -18.80 14.82 10.96
N THR A 549 -19.28 15.43 9.86
CA THR A 549 -20.42 16.37 9.92
C THR A 549 -21.71 15.67 10.37
N ALA A 550 -21.97 14.47 9.87
CA ALA A 550 -23.14 13.68 10.26
C ALA A 550 -23.03 13.21 11.72
N ILE A 551 -21.83 12.88 12.18
CA ILE A 551 -21.55 12.56 13.58
C ILE A 551 -21.86 13.76 14.49
N HIS A 552 -21.39 14.96 14.16
CA HIS A 552 -21.73 16.14 14.96
C HIS A 552 -23.23 16.40 15.01
N GLN A 553 -23.95 16.19 13.90
CA GLN A 553 -25.41 16.29 13.90
C GLN A 553 -26.05 15.25 14.82
N TYR A 554 -25.62 13.99 14.74
CA TYR A 554 -26.07 12.92 15.62
C TYR A 554 -25.79 13.25 17.09
N LEU A 555 -24.56 13.59 17.44
CA LEU A 555 -24.18 13.89 18.83
C LEU A 555 -24.97 15.08 19.38
N ARG A 556 -25.26 16.13 18.60
CA ARG A 556 -26.11 17.26 19.04
C ARG A 556 -27.53 16.83 19.39
N GLN A 557 -28.15 15.98 18.58
CA GLN A 557 -29.51 15.48 18.81
C GLN A 557 -29.62 14.67 20.11
N HIS A 558 -28.53 14.01 20.50
CA HIS A 558 -28.48 13.07 21.63
C HIS A 558 -27.66 13.60 22.83
N SER A 559 -27.17 14.85 22.78
CA SER A 559 -26.50 15.51 23.93
C SER A 559 -27.47 16.17 24.91
N SER A 560 -28.75 16.34 24.53
CA SER A 560 -29.75 17.07 25.34
C SER A 560 -30.31 16.28 26.53
N LYS A 561 -29.87 15.03 26.76
CA LYS A 561 -30.38 14.14 27.81
C LYS A 561 -29.38 13.80 28.95
N ALA A 562 -28.13 14.27 28.91
CA ALA A 562 -27.15 13.99 29.97
C ALA A 562 -26.81 15.26 30.81
N PRO A 563 -26.73 15.18 32.16
CA PRO A 563 -26.39 16.33 32.99
C PRO A 563 -24.91 16.73 32.80
N SER A 564 -24.68 17.99 32.48
CA SER A 564 -23.35 18.53 32.19
C SER A 564 -22.43 18.50 33.41
N SER A 565 -21.40 17.65 33.42
CA SER A 565 -20.23 17.85 34.26
C SER A 565 -19.18 18.64 33.46
N ARG A 566 -19.27 19.97 33.53
CA ARG A 566 -18.21 20.84 32.98
C ARG A 566 -16.94 20.61 33.82
N ARG A 567 -15.93 19.97 33.24
CA ARG A 567 -14.55 20.04 33.74
C ARG A 567 -14.02 21.45 33.49
N THR A 568 -13.79 22.20 34.56
CA THR A 568 -12.97 23.42 34.56
C THR A 568 -11.53 23.04 34.23
N SER A 569 -11.02 23.49 33.09
CA SER A 569 -9.60 23.44 32.76
C SER A 569 -8.85 24.46 33.63
N GLN A 570 -8.21 23.98 34.70
CA GLN A 570 -7.08 24.72 35.28
C GLN A 570 -5.87 24.46 34.38
N VAL A 571 -5.51 25.47 33.60
CA VAL A 571 -4.21 25.54 32.94
C VAL A 571 -3.18 25.75 34.04
N ALA A 572 -2.44 24.70 34.39
CA ALA A 572 -1.23 24.82 35.16
C ALA A 572 -0.16 25.46 34.26
N ALA A 573 0.16 26.72 34.53
CA ALA A 573 1.39 27.32 34.01
C ALA A 573 2.58 26.54 34.59
N LEU A 574 3.41 25.98 33.71
CA LEU A 574 4.70 25.40 34.11
C LEU A 574 5.76 26.53 34.20
N PRO A 575 6.73 26.39 35.13
CA PRO A 575 7.66 27.44 35.53
C PRO A 575 8.69 27.84 34.47
#